data_AF-A0A2Z6EUF1-F1
#
_entry.id   AF-A0A2Z6EUF1-F1
#
_cell.length_a   1.000
_cell.length_b   1.000
_cell.length_c   1.000
_cell.angle_alpha   90.00
_cell.angle_beta   90.00
_cell.angle_gamma   90.00
#
_symmetry.space_group_name_H-M   'P 1'
#
loop_
_entity.id
_entity.type
_entity.pdbx_description
1 polymer ?
#
loop_
_entity_poly.entity_id
_entity_poly.type
_entity_poly.pdbx_seq_one_letter_code
_entity_poly.pdbx_strand_id
1 'polypeptide(L)'
;MKHLKICSEVIAEVKDIMHYGSGSKLFSILYTGGESTIRKKMCRESIKEAAKESSADKSPIGKTERKIKYSMQYQAGNCDEMNDIAFDILKTKGLKVPLFNMASTIDDLAQLSLQTLQQTPWNL
;
A
#
# COMPACT_ATOMS: atom_id res chain seq x y z
N MET A 1 16.80 5.42 15.57
CA MET A 1 17.22 4.31 14.68
C MET A 1 16.21 3.17 14.58
N LYS A 2 15.52 2.76 15.66
CA LYS A 2 14.57 1.62 15.65
C LYS A 2 13.44 1.76 14.61
N HIS A 3 12.81 2.93 14.49
CA HIS A 3 11.72 3.15 13.53
C HIS A 3 12.17 3.05 12.07
N LEU A 4 13.32 3.65 11.73
CA LEU A 4 13.89 3.58 10.38
C LEU A 4 14.19 2.12 9.97
N LYS A 5 14.73 1.32 10.90
CA LYS A 5 14.99 -0.11 10.67
C LYS A 5 13.70 -0.87 10.36
N ILE A 6 12.65 -0.66 11.17
CA ILE A 6 11.34 -1.29 10.94
C ILE A 6 10.79 -0.92 9.56
N CYS A 7 10.90 0.35 9.16
CA CYS A 7 10.39 0.78 7.86
C CYS A 7 11.18 0.19 6.69
N SER A 8 12.50 0.09 6.81
CA SER A 8 13.34 -0.59 5.82
C SER A 8 12.99 -2.08 5.70
N GLU A 9 12.73 -2.76 6.82
CA GLU A 9 12.30 -4.15 6.84
C GLU A 9 10.92 -4.32 6.18
N VAL A 10 9.98 -3.40 6.46
CA VAL A 10 8.66 -3.44 5.82
C VAL A 10 8.74 -3.17 4.32
N ILE A 11 9.61 -2.26 3.86
CA ILE A 11 9.79 -2.04 2.41
C ILE A 11 10.29 -3.32 1.72
N ALA A 12 11.25 -4.02 2.34
CA ALA A 12 11.73 -5.30 1.83
C ALA A 12 10.60 -6.36 1.82
N GLU A 13 9.87 -6.46 2.92
CA GLU A 13 8.73 -7.37 3.07
C GLU A 13 7.64 -7.10 2.01
N VAL A 14 7.29 -5.85 1.75
CA VAL A 14 6.31 -5.47 0.72
C VAL A 14 6.80 -5.82 -0.67
N LYS A 15 8.10 -5.66 -0.95
CA LYS A 15 8.70 -6.03 -2.23
C LYS A 15 8.66 -7.55 -2.45
N ASP A 16 8.89 -8.33 -1.39
CA ASP A 16 8.77 -9.79 -1.42
C ASP A 16 7.30 -10.25 -1.54
N ILE A 17 6.36 -9.49 -0.98
CA ILE A 17 4.93 -9.76 -1.17
C ILE A 17 4.49 -9.42 -2.60
N MET A 18 4.97 -8.31 -3.16
CA MET A 18 4.54 -7.74 -4.44
C MET A 18 5.64 -7.77 -5.51
N HIS A 19 6.20 -8.95 -5.76
CA HIS A 19 7.30 -9.14 -6.73
C HIS A 19 7.02 -8.53 -8.12
N TYR A 20 5.77 -8.61 -8.58
CA TYR A 20 5.35 -8.07 -9.89
C TYR A 20 4.52 -6.79 -9.78
N GLY A 21 4.22 -6.34 -8.55
CA GLY A 21 3.59 -5.05 -8.28
C GLY A 21 4.62 -3.94 -8.41
N SER A 22 4.95 -3.55 -9.63
CA SER A 22 5.95 -2.53 -9.89
C SER A 22 5.31 -1.16 -9.91
N GLY A 23 5.70 -0.30 -8.96
CA GLY A 23 5.72 1.14 -9.20
C GLY A 23 6.34 1.41 -10.58
N SER A 24 5.75 2.34 -11.33
CA SER A 24 5.87 2.51 -12.79
C SER A 24 5.11 1.49 -13.66
N LYS A 25 3.94 1.96 -14.11
CA LYS A 25 3.05 1.30 -15.06
C LYS A 25 3.73 0.94 -16.38
N LEU A 26 4.70 1.73 -16.84
CA LEU A 26 5.35 1.56 -18.15
C LEU A 26 6.38 0.42 -18.16
N PHE A 27 7.30 0.42 -17.18
CA PHE A 27 8.31 -0.64 -17.09
C PHE A 27 7.70 -2.01 -16.79
N SER A 28 6.65 -2.05 -15.98
CA SER A 28 5.91 -3.29 -15.69
C SER A 28 5.26 -3.89 -16.94
N ILE A 29 4.68 -3.07 -17.82
CA ILE A 29 4.04 -3.55 -19.07
C ILE A 29 5.07 -4.12 -20.03
N LEU A 30 6.18 -3.42 -20.23
CA LEU A 30 7.25 -3.85 -21.14
C LEU A 30 7.92 -5.14 -20.65
N TYR A 31 8.24 -5.24 -19.36
CA TYR A 31 8.91 -6.41 -18.78
C TYR A 31 8.04 -7.67 -18.79
N THR A 32 6.73 -7.52 -18.62
CA THR A 32 5.80 -8.66 -18.51
C THR A 32 5.04 -8.95 -19.79
N GLY A 33 5.39 -8.31 -20.92
CA GLY A 33 4.68 -8.51 -22.19
C GLY A 33 3.19 -8.16 -22.13
N GLY A 34 2.78 -7.25 -21.25
CA GLY A 34 1.38 -6.85 -21.05
C GLY A 34 0.60 -7.67 -20.02
N GLU A 35 1.15 -8.74 -19.45
CA GLU A 35 0.46 -9.53 -18.41
C GLU A 35 0.10 -8.70 -17.17
N SER A 36 0.92 -7.70 -16.83
CA SER A 36 0.64 -6.75 -15.75
C SER A 36 -0.68 -5.99 -15.95
N THR A 37 -1.08 -5.74 -17.20
CA THR A 37 -2.36 -5.10 -17.53
C THR A 37 -3.53 -6.06 -17.27
N ILE A 38 -3.36 -7.34 -17.61
CA ILE A 38 -4.38 -8.38 -17.37
C ILE A 38 -4.57 -8.58 -15.86
N ARG A 39 -3.48 -8.75 -15.12
CA ARG A 39 -3.52 -8.89 -13.64
C ARG A 39 -4.20 -7.69 -12.98
N LYS A 40 -3.92 -6.47 -13.45
CA LYS A 40 -4.59 -5.25 -12.98
C LYS A 40 -6.08 -5.22 -13.29
N LYS A 41 -6.49 -5.71 -14.46
CA LYS A 41 -7.91 -5.81 -14.83
C LYS A 41 -8.64 -6.81 -13.93
N MET A 42 -8.10 -8.01 -13.77
CA MET A 42 -8.68 -9.05 -12.89
C MET A 42 -8.79 -8.57 -11.44
N CYS A 43 -7.73 -7.95 -10.90
CA CYS A 43 -7.74 -7.36 -9.56
C CYS A 43 -8.89 -6.36 -9.37
N ARG A 44 -9.07 -5.43 -10.32
CA ARG A 44 -10.13 -4.42 -10.26
C ARG A 44 -11.53 -5.03 -10.38
N GLU A 45 -11.70 -6.06 -11.19
CA GLU A 45 -12.97 -6.77 -11.34
C GLU A 45 -13.33 -7.50 -10.04
N SER A 46 -12.40 -8.25 -9.44
CA SER A 46 -12.63 -8.93 -8.16
C SER A 46 -12.91 -7.97 -6.99
N ILE A 47 -12.25 -6.80 -6.95
CA ILE A 47 -12.57 -5.75 -5.97
C ILE A 47 -14.01 -5.26 -6.14
N LYS A 48 -14.46 -5.03 -7.39
CA LYS A 48 -15.83 -4.57 -7.68
C LYS A 48 -16.86 -5.63 -7.34
N GLU A 49 -16.60 -6.89 -7.63
CA GLU A 49 -17.48 -8.01 -7.30
C GLU A 49 -17.63 -8.17 -5.79
N ALA A 50 -16.52 -8.20 -5.06
CA ALA A 50 -16.53 -8.28 -3.59
C ALA A 50 -17.25 -7.08 -2.94
N ALA A 51 -17.16 -5.90 -3.54
CA ALA A 51 -17.88 -4.71 -3.08
C ALA A 51 -19.39 -4.78 -3.34
N LYS A 52 -19.85 -5.49 -4.37
CA LYS A 52 -21.28 -5.71 -4.65
C LYS A 52 -21.90 -6.73 -3.71
N GLU A 53 -21.16 -7.80 -3.40
CA GLU A 53 -21.58 -8.84 -2.44
C GLU A 53 -21.64 -8.30 -1.01
N SER A 54 -20.74 -7.39 -0.67
CA SER A 54 -20.67 -6.73 0.65
C SER A 54 -21.54 -5.46 0.69
N SER A 55 -22.84 -5.56 0.40
CA SER A 55 -23.79 -4.43 0.46
C SER A 55 -23.90 -3.80 1.87
N ALA A 56 -23.42 -4.50 2.90
CA ALA A 56 -23.44 -4.07 4.31
C ALA A 56 -22.17 -3.34 4.79
N ASP A 57 -21.03 -3.41 4.09
CA ASP A 57 -19.77 -2.83 4.58
C ASP A 57 -19.12 -1.89 3.54
N LYS A 58 -19.66 -0.66 3.54
CA LYS A 58 -19.13 0.50 2.82
C LYS A 58 -18.05 1.23 3.62
N SER A 59 -17.56 0.68 4.72
CA SER A 59 -16.54 1.35 5.52
C SER A 59 -15.27 1.58 4.69
N PRO A 60 -14.59 2.72 4.84
CA PRO A 60 -13.31 2.98 4.19
C PRO A 60 -12.28 1.90 4.51
N ILE A 61 -12.34 1.31 5.71
CA ILE A 61 -11.47 0.23 6.19
C ILE A 61 -11.67 -1.03 5.34
N GLY A 62 -12.91 -1.51 5.18
CA GLY A 62 -13.20 -2.69 4.36
C GLY A 62 -12.84 -2.48 2.88
N LYS A 63 -12.88 -1.24 2.37
CA LYS A 63 -12.40 -0.92 1.02
C LYS A 63 -10.88 -1.10 0.89
N THR A 64 -10.10 -0.62 1.85
CA THR A 64 -8.63 -0.76 1.85
C THR A 64 -8.21 -2.21 2.03
N GLU A 65 -8.83 -2.96 2.94
CA GLU A 65 -8.53 -4.39 3.14
C GLU A 65 -8.80 -5.23 1.89
N ARG A 66 -9.93 -5.01 1.20
CA ARG A 66 -10.22 -5.66 -0.08
C ARG A 66 -9.18 -5.31 -1.14
N LYS A 67 -8.77 -4.03 -1.21
CA LYS A 67 -7.75 -3.56 -2.14
C LYS A 67 -6.41 -4.27 -1.87
N ILE A 68 -5.94 -4.31 -0.62
CA ILE A 68 -4.74 -5.02 -0.20
C ILE A 68 -4.82 -6.50 -0.61
N LYS A 69 -5.88 -7.20 -0.22
CA LYS A 69 -6.10 -8.63 -0.50
C LYS A 69 -5.95 -8.96 -1.98
N TYR A 70 -6.70 -8.28 -2.84
CA TYR A 70 -6.70 -8.60 -4.27
C TYR A 70 -5.42 -8.12 -4.97
N SER A 71 -4.81 -7.03 -4.50
CA SER A 71 -3.53 -6.58 -5.05
C SER A 71 -2.42 -7.61 -4.81
N MET A 72 -2.38 -8.19 -3.61
CA MET A 72 -1.47 -9.29 -3.27
C MET A 72 -1.76 -10.56 -4.08
N GLN A 73 -3.04 -10.96 -4.14
CA GLN A 73 -3.46 -12.17 -4.86
C GLN A 73 -3.09 -12.14 -6.34
N TYR A 74 -3.34 -11.01 -7.00
CA TYR A 74 -3.07 -10.84 -8.42
C TYR A 74 -1.69 -10.27 -8.71
N GLN A 75 -0.86 -10.00 -7.70
CA GLN A 75 0.42 -9.31 -7.89
C GLN A 75 0.26 -8.04 -8.74
N ALA A 76 -0.81 -7.29 -8.46
CA ALA A 76 -1.31 -6.23 -9.31
C ALA A 76 -1.50 -4.97 -8.48
N GLY A 77 -0.59 -4.02 -8.63
CA GLY A 77 -0.64 -2.77 -7.89
C GLY A 77 0.40 -1.77 -8.38
N ASN A 78 0.10 -0.48 -8.23
CA ASN A 78 1.05 0.63 -8.34
C ASN A 78 1.54 1.03 -6.93
N CYS A 79 2.14 2.21 -6.84
CA CYS A 79 2.61 2.80 -5.60
C CYS A 79 1.52 2.89 -4.51
N ASP A 80 0.25 3.11 -4.88
CA ASP A 80 -0.85 3.24 -3.93
C ASP A 80 -1.14 1.91 -3.22
N GLU A 81 -1.25 0.83 -3.99
CA GLU A 81 -1.46 -0.51 -3.44
C GLU A 81 -0.29 -0.96 -2.56
N MET A 82 0.95 -0.69 -2.97
CA MET A 82 2.13 -1.01 -2.17
C MET A 82 2.16 -0.23 -0.85
N ASN A 83 1.76 1.03 -0.87
CA ASN A 83 1.67 1.84 0.35
C ASN A 83 0.56 1.40 1.28
N ASP A 84 -0.59 0.97 0.75
CA ASP A 84 -1.66 0.41 1.57
C ASP A 84 -1.19 -0.86 2.30
N ILE A 85 -0.46 -1.74 1.61
CA ILE A 85 0.15 -2.94 2.22
C ILE A 85 1.18 -2.54 3.27
N ALA A 86 2.09 -1.60 2.96
CA ALA A 86 3.12 -1.14 3.90
C ALA A 86 2.50 -0.52 5.17
N PHE A 87 1.45 0.28 5.00
CA PHE A 87 0.73 0.91 6.11
C PHE A 87 0.08 -0.13 7.03
N ASP A 88 -0.53 -1.17 6.45
CA ASP A 88 -1.15 -2.26 7.20
C ASP A 88 -0.12 -3.07 8.01
N ILE A 89 1.03 -3.40 7.40
CA ILE A 89 2.13 -4.08 8.11
C ILE A 89 2.71 -3.18 9.21
N LEU A 90 2.89 -1.88 8.96
CA LEU A 90 3.45 -0.96 9.96
C LEU A 90 2.52 -0.77 11.17
N LYS A 91 1.20 -0.84 10.98
CA LYS A 91 0.24 -0.86 12.09
C LYS A 91 0.42 -2.09 12.99
N THR A 92 0.67 -3.26 12.42
CA THR A 92 0.84 -4.49 13.20
C THR A 92 2.20 -4.59 13.91
N LYS A 93 3.24 -3.90 13.39
CA LYS A 93 4.60 -3.88 14.00
C LYS A 93 4.71 -3.02 15.27
N GLY A 94 3.60 -2.49 15.79
CA GLY A 94 3.57 -1.81 17.09
C GLY A 94 4.33 -0.48 17.15
N LEU A 95 4.36 0.25 16.03
CA LEU A 95 4.97 1.58 15.97
C LEU A 95 4.19 2.56 16.87
N LYS A 96 4.85 3.06 17.93
CA LYS A 96 4.33 4.13 18.79
C LYS A 96 4.45 5.52 18.15
N VAL A 97 4.21 5.61 16.84
CA VAL A 97 4.21 6.88 16.10
C VAL A 97 2.97 6.95 15.23
N PRO A 98 2.35 8.14 15.07
CA PRO A 98 1.30 8.33 14.08
C PRO A 98 1.80 7.96 12.68
N LEU A 99 1.01 7.16 11.97
CA LEU A 99 1.22 6.79 10.58
C LEU A 99 0.18 7.50 9.72
N PHE A 100 0.63 8.19 8.68
CA PHE A 100 -0.25 8.84 7.71
C PHE A 100 0.00 8.29 6.31
N ASN A 101 -1.08 7.90 5.63
CA ASN A 101 -1.05 7.58 4.23
C ASN A 101 -1.38 8.85 3.44
N MET A 102 -0.42 9.37 2.67
CA MET A 102 -0.58 10.59 1.90
C MET A 102 -0.54 10.28 0.41
N ALA A 103 -1.55 10.78 -0.32
CA ALA A 103 -1.53 10.78 -1.78
C ALA A 103 -0.89 12.08 -2.26
N SER A 104 0.21 12.01 -3.01
CA SER A 104 0.74 13.20 -3.71
C SER A 104 -0.12 13.45 -4.95
N THR A 105 -0.66 14.65 -5.06
CA THR A 105 -1.45 15.10 -6.23
C THR A 105 -0.59 15.46 -7.43
N ILE A 106 0.74 15.49 -7.29
CA ILE A 106 1.64 16.06 -8.30
C ILE A 106 2.22 14.99 -9.24
N ASP A 107 2.28 13.70 -8.84
CA ASP A 107 2.95 12.66 -9.64
C ASP A 107 2.34 11.24 -9.56
N ASP A 108 1.06 11.08 -9.19
CA ASP A 108 0.47 9.74 -8.90
C ASP A 108 1.38 8.90 -7.95
N LEU A 109 2.04 9.59 -7.02
CA LEU A 109 3.01 9.02 -6.10
C LEU A 109 2.40 8.96 -4.69
N ALA A 110 2.05 7.77 -4.24
CA ALA A 110 1.70 7.59 -2.84
C ALA A 110 2.97 7.68 -1.98
N GLN A 111 2.88 8.34 -0.82
CA GLN A 111 3.94 8.42 0.18
C GLN A 111 3.41 8.03 1.57
N LEU A 112 4.23 7.33 2.34
CA LEU A 112 3.96 7.06 3.74
C LEU A 112 4.86 7.93 4.62
N SER A 113 4.27 8.76 5.48
CA SER A 113 5.00 9.61 6.40
C SER A 113 4.92 9.10 7.84
N LEU A 114 6.07 9.12 8.52
CA LEU A 114 6.20 8.84 9.95
C LEU A 114 6.43 10.16 10.66
N GLN A 115 5.54 10.53 11.57
CA GLN A 115 5.77 11.70 12.40
C GLN A 115 6.39 11.25 13.73
N THR A 116 7.70 11.37 13.86
CA THR A 116 8.35 11.25 15.18
C THR A 116 8.07 12.53 15.95
N LEU A 117 7.26 12.44 17.02
CA LEU A 117 7.24 13.48 18.04
C LEU A 117 8.64 13.55 18.66
N GLN A 118 9.50 14.43 18.18
CA GLN A 118 10.53 14.97 19.06
C GLN A 118 9.76 15.68 20.17
N GLN A 119 9.78 15.10 21.38
CA GLN A 119 9.51 15.87 22.58
C GLN A 119 10.61 16.94 22.64
N THR A 120 10.38 18.09 22.03
CA THR A 120 11.09 19.31 22.39
C THR A 120 10.67 19.61 23.83
N PRO A 121 11.61 19.67 24.80
CA PRO A 121 11.28 20.23 26.09
C PRO A 121 10.98 21.70 25.85
N TRP A 122 9.71 22.09 25.96
CA TRP A 122 9.35 23.48 26.13
C TRP A 122 9.84 23.87 27.53
N ASN A 123 11.09 24.32 27.61
CA ASN A 123 11.55 25.11 28.74
C ASN A 123 10.93 26.51 28.55
N LEU A 124 9.87 26.77 29.31
CA LEU A 124 9.43 28.11 29.70
C LEU A 124 9.89 28.34 31.14
#